data_AF-W8R548-F1
#
_entry.id   AF-W8R548-F1
#
_cell.length_a   1.000
_cell.length_b   1.000
_cell.length_c   1.000
_cell.angle_alpha   90.00
_cell.angle_beta   90.00
_cell.angle_gamma   90.00
#
_symmetry.space_group_name_H-M   'P 1'
#
loop_
_entity.id
_entity.type
_entity.pdbx_description
1 polymer ?
#
loop_
_entity_poly.entity_id
_entity_poly.type
_entity_poly.pdbx_seq_one_letter_code
_entity_poly.pdbx_strand_id
1 'polypeptide(L)'
;MEFNKAVLDCMQHLRRRLREEQQLDIRLSQPDAIQAMLIACLCSGDETTRDLGKQLATYSDMPPPVVTKPSSPESHGRYEPSVRIYRGQRVMS
;
A
#
# COMPACT_ATOMS: atom_id res chain seq x y z
N MET A 1 -9.77 12.66 6.56
CA MET A 1 -10.12 12.22 5.19
C MET A 1 -11.11 11.08 5.33
N GLU A 2 -12.37 11.28 4.96
CA GLU A 2 -13.37 10.21 4.95
C GLU A 2 -13.25 9.45 3.63
N PHE A 3 -12.71 8.23 3.69
CA PHE A 3 -12.71 7.33 2.54
C PHE A 3 -14.13 6.85 2.27
N ASN A 4 -14.65 7.12 1.07
CA ASN A 4 -15.97 6.66 0.65
C ASN A 4 -16.03 5.12 0.65
N LYS A 5 -17.19 4.53 0.97
CA LYS A 5 -17.44 3.08 0.90
C LYS A 5 -17.01 2.48 -0.45
N ALA A 6 -17.16 3.23 -1.53
CA ALA A 6 -16.70 2.82 -2.87
C ALA A 6 -15.17 2.60 -2.94
N VAL A 7 -14.38 3.44 -2.27
CA VAL A 7 -12.91 3.31 -2.23
C VAL A 7 -12.52 2.05 -1.47
N LEU A 8 -13.13 1.82 -0.29
CA LEU A 8 -12.85 0.66 0.53
C LEU A 8 -13.23 -0.67 -0.14
N ASP A 9 -14.32 -0.67 -0.91
CA ASP A 9 -14.75 -1.82 -1.70
C ASP A 9 -13.75 -2.09 -2.85
N CYS A 10 -13.36 -1.04 -3.58
CA CYS A 10 -12.37 -1.10 -4.64
C CYS A 10 -11.00 -1.61 -4.12
N MET A 11 -10.51 -1.08 -2.99
CA MET A 11 -9.26 -1.52 -2.38
C MET A 11 -9.31 -2.99 -1.93
N GLN A 12 -10.43 -3.46 -1.37
CA GLN A 12 -10.58 -4.86 -0.97
C GLN A 12 -10.58 -5.80 -2.17
N HIS A 13 -11.29 -5.42 -3.24
CA HIS A 13 -11.34 -6.19 -4.48
C HIS A 13 -9.95 -6.26 -5.13
N LEU A 14 -9.27 -5.12 -5.21
CA LEU A 14 -7.93 -4.99 -5.77
C LEU A 14 -6.90 -5.79 -4.96
N ARG A 15 -6.95 -5.73 -3.63
CA ARG A 15 -6.08 -6.53 -2.76
C ARG A 15 -6.23 -8.02 -3.03
N ARG A 16 -7.47 -8.50 -3.21
CA ARG A 16 -7.73 -9.92 -3.49
C ARG A 16 -7.09 -10.34 -4.81
N ARG A 17 -7.25 -9.54 -5.87
CA ARG A 17 -6.62 -9.77 -7.17
C ARG A 17 -5.09 -9.81 -7.07
N LEU A 18 -4.50 -8.79 -6.45
CA LEU A 18 -3.04 -8.69 -6.29
C LEU A 18 -2.46 -9.85 -5.47
N ARG A 19 -3.22 -10.37 -4.50
CA ARG A 19 -2.81 -11.56 -3.73
C ARG A 19 -2.91 -12.84 -4.54
N GLU A 20 -3.93 -13.01 -5.37
CA GLU A 20 -4.09 -14.19 -6.22
C GLU A 20 -3.03 -14.22 -7.33
N GLU A 21 -2.73 -13.06 -7.93
CA GLU A 21 -1.76 -12.95 -9.03
C GLU A 21 -0.31 -12.89 -8.57
N GLN A 22 -0.01 -12.05 -7.58
CA GLN A 22 1.36 -11.68 -7.19
C GLN A 22 1.69 -12.07 -5.74
N GLN A 23 0.75 -12.69 -5.02
CA GLN A 23 0.89 -12.99 -3.58
C GLN A 23 1.21 -11.76 -2.72
N LEU A 24 0.85 -10.56 -3.19
CA LEU A 24 1.07 -9.32 -2.47
C LEU A 24 0.05 -9.15 -1.33
N ASP A 25 0.54 -9.06 -0.09
CA ASP A 25 -0.28 -8.76 1.09
C ASP A 25 -0.17 -7.28 1.46
N ILE A 26 -1.17 -6.49 1.05
CA ILE A 26 -1.24 -5.06 1.34
C ILE A 26 -2.26 -4.82 2.46
N ARG A 27 -1.82 -4.25 3.59
CA ARG A 27 -2.69 -3.92 4.73
C ARG A 27 -3.37 -2.57 4.50
N LEU A 28 -4.70 -2.53 4.59
CA LEU A 28 -5.50 -1.30 4.43
C LEU A 28 -5.27 -0.27 5.55
N SER A 29 -4.74 -0.71 6.68
CA SER A 29 -4.43 0.14 7.83
C SER A 29 -3.16 0.97 7.68
N GLN A 30 -2.31 0.66 6.69
CA GLN A 30 -1.08 1.42 6.46
C GLN A 30 -1.39 2.70 5.67
N PRO A 31 -0.74 3.84 5.99
CA PRO A 31 -0.99 5.10 5.30
C PRO A 31 -0.68 5.02 3.80
N ASP A 32 0.30 4.20 3.41
CA ASP A 32 0.72 4.00 2.02
C ASP A 32 -0.07 2.89 1.28
N ALA A 33 -1.19 2.39 1.83
CA ALA A 33 -1.92 1.27 1.25
C ALA A 33 -2.32 1.52 -0.21
N ILE A 34 -2.84 2.72 -0.50
CA ILE A 34 -3.29 3.12 -1.84
C ILE A 34 -2.11 3.22 -2.79
N GLN A 35 -1.01 3.83 -2.36
CA GLN A 35 0.19 3.96 -3.19
C GLN A 35 0.82 2.60 -3.50
N ALA A 36 0.93 1.71 -2.51
CA ALA A 36 1.40 0.34 -2.71
C ALA A 36 0.51 -0.45 -3.69
N MET A 37 -0.82 -0.29 -3.58
CA MET A 37 -1.78 -0.88 -4.51
C MET A 37 -1.61 -0.37 -5.94
N LEU A 38 -1.44 0.95 -6.12
CA LEU A 38 -1.23 1.55 -7.44
C LEU A 38 0.06 1.08 -8.09
N ILE A 39 1.15 0.96 -7.32
CA ILE A 39 2.43 0.40 -7.80
C ILE A 39 2.26 -1.06 -8.22
N ALA A 40 1.57 -1.86 -7.40
CA ALA A 40 1.30 -3.26 -7.71
C ALA A 40 0.43 -3.42 -8.99
N CYS A 41 -0.53 -2.53 -9.22
CA CYS A 41 -1.29 -2.45 -10.47
C CYS A 41 -0.39 -2.15 -11.67
N LEU A 42 0.60 -1.26 -11.52
CA LEU A 42 1.52 -0.97 -12.62
C LEU A 42 2.39 -2.17 -12.99
N CYS A 43 2.78 -2.96 -12.00
CA CYS A 43 3.54 -4.21 -12.16
C CYS A 43 2.68 -5.39 -12.61
N SER A 44 1.34 -5.33 -12.50
CA SER A 44 0.48 -6.42 -12.94
C SER A 44 0.40 -6.52 -14.47
N GLY A 45 0.44 -7.76 -14.96
CA GLY A 45 0.23 -8.08 -16.38
C GLY A 45 -1.25 -8.16 -16.79
N ASP A 46 -2.16 -8.16 -15.82
CA ASP A 46 -3.60 -8.26 -16.04
C ASP A 46 -4.24 -6.89 -16.29
N GLU A 47 -4.93 -6.76 -17.43
CA GLU A 47 -5.59 -5.52 -17.84
C GLU A 47 -6.67 -5.06 -16.86
N THR A 48 -7.40 -6.02 -16.25
CA THR A 48 -8.47 -5.73 -15.29
C THR A 48 -7.89 -5.10 -14.03
N THR A 49 -6.76 -5.63 -13.55
CA THR A 49 -6.05 -5.11 -12.38
C THR A 49 -5.50 -3.70 -12.62
N ARG A 50 -5.08 -3.39 -13.86
CA ARG A 50 -4.66 -2.03 -14.23
C ARG A 50 -5.83 -1.05 -14.28
N ASP A 51 -6.99 -1.48 -14.80
CA ASP A 51 -8.19 -0.64 -14.83
C ASP A 51 -8.71 -0.32 -13.43
N LEU A 52 -8.75 -1.32 -12.55
CA LEU A 52 -9.10 -1.14 -11.13
C LEU A 52 -8.14 -0.16 -10.43
N GLY A 53 -6.85 -0.19 -10.75
CA GLY A 53 -5.88 0.79 -10.25
C GLY A 53 -6.20 2.22 -10.69
N LYS A 54 -6.63 2.43 -11.94
CA LYS A 54 -7.06 3.75 -12.42
C LYS A 54 -8.31 4.24 -11.70
N GLN A 55 -9.29 3.35 -11.49
CA GLN A 55 -10.50 3.68 -10.73
C GLN A 55 -10.16 4.07 -9.28
N LEU A 56 -9.24 3.33 -8.64
CA LEU A 56 -8.79 3.64 -7.28
C LEU A 56 -8.12 5.02 -7.18
N ALA A 57 -7.32 5.41 -8.18
CA ALA A 57 -6.72 6.74 -8.26
C ALA A 57 -7.79 7.84 -8.36
N THR A 58 -8.79 7.65 -9.23
CA THR A 58 -9.94 8.57 -9.35
C THR A 58 -10.70 8.72 -8.03
N TYR A 59 -10.93 7.62 -7.32
CA TYR A 59 -11.65 7.64 -6.05
C TYR A 59 -10.89 8.29 -4.91
N SER A 60 -9.56 8.24 -4.96
CA SER A 60 -8.69 8.75 -3.89
C SER A 60 -8.27 10.21 -4.11
N ASP A 61 -8.71 10.83 -5.22
CA ASP A 61 -8.21 12.13 -5.72
C ASP A 61 -6.67 12.19 -5.75
N MET A 62 -6.03 11.02 -5.81
CA MET A 62 -4.58 10.89 -5.86
C MET A 62 -4.21 10.85 -7.33
N PRO A 63 -3.29 11.71 -7.79
CA PRO A 63 -2.81 11.60 -9.15
C PRO A 63 -2.23 10.18 -9.34
N PRO A 64 -2.49 9.51 -10.48
CA PRO A 64 -1.85 8.24 -10.76
C PRO A 64 -0.34 8.43 -10.60
N PRO A 65 0.39 7.50 -9.96
CA PRO A 65 1.81 7.67 -9.71
C PRO A 65 2.49 7.86 -11.06
N VAL A 66 2.87 9.11 -11.32
CA VAL A 66 3.67 9.47 -12.48
C VAL A 66 4.95 8.65 -12.35
N VAL A 67 5.26 7.89 -13.40
CA VAL A 67 6.43 7.03 -13.50
C VAL A 67 7.67 7.92 -13.54
N THR A 68 8.01 8.51 -12.40
CA THR A 68 9.29 9.15 -12.15
C THR A 68 10.14 8.07 -11.51
N LYS A 69 11.21 7.72 -12.21
CA LYS A 69 12.27 6.76 -11.88
C LYS A 69 12.40 6.41 -10.38
N PRO A 70 12.77 5.16 -10.07
CA PRO A 70 12.99 4.69 -8.70
C PRO A 70 14.14 5.46 -8.04
N SER A 71 13.83 6.55 -7.35
CA SER A 71 14.70 7.11 -6.33
C SER A 71 14.41 6.36 -5.04
N SER A 72 15.29 5.40 -4.77
CA SER A 72 15.60 4.84 -3.44
C SER A 72 14.49 4.11 -2.66
N PRO A 73 14.77 2.93 -2.09
CA PRO A 73 13.90 2.30 -1.10
C PRO A 73 13.97 3.13 0.19
N GLU A 74 13.11 4.12 0.34
CA GLU A 74 12.81 4.65 1.67
C GLU A 74 12.03 3.59 2.43
N SER A 75 12.81 2.78 3.15
CA SER A 75 12.49 2.25 4.46
C SER A 75 11.09 1.68 4.57
N HIS A 76 10.95 0.42 4.12
CA HIS A 76 10.06 -0.52 4.79
C HIS A 76 10.13 -0.22 6.28
N GLY A 77 9.01 0.26 6.83
CA GLY A 77 8.86 0.55 8.24
C GLY A 77 9.43 -0.62 9.02
N ARG A 78 10.66 -0.42 9.51
CA ARG A 78 11.19 -1.22 10.59
C ARG A 78 10.08 -1.18 11.62
N TYR A 79 9.61 -2.36 12.00
CA TYR A 79 9.11 -2.58 13.33
C TYR A 79 10.00 -1.75 14.26
N GLU A 80 9.50 -0.62 14.75
CA GLU A 80 10.04 0.02 15.93
C GLU A 80 9.56 -0.88 17.06
N PRO A 81 10.39 -1.76 17.65
CA PRO A 81 10.06 -2.24 18.98
C PRO A 81 10.04 -0.98 19.84
N SER A 82 8.86 -0.63 20.35
CA SER A 82 8.71 0.44 21.32
C SER A 82 9.60 0.13 22.53
N VAL A 83 10.83 0.65 22.52
CA VAL A 83 11.79 0.47 23.61
C VAL A 83 11.29 1.30 24.78
N ARG A 84 10.54 0.67 25.67
CA ARG A 84 10.24 1.22 26.99
C ARG A 84 11.54 1.26 27.80
N ILE A 85 12.12 2.45 27.92
CA ILE A 85 13.24 2.72 28.81
C ILE A 85 12.70 2.72 30.25
N TYR A 86 13.03 1.70 31.03
CA TYR A 86 12.95 1.75 32.49
C TYR A 86 14.38 1.74 33.05
N ARG A 87 14.76 2.85 33.71
CA ARG A 87 15.97 2.98 34.54
C ARG A 87 17.29 2.45 33.92
N GLY A 88 17.55 2.78 32.66
CA GLY A 88 18.92 2.77 32.13
C GLY A 88 19.51 1.43 31.69
N GLN A 89 18.72 0.40 31.39
CA GLN A 89 19.25 -0.86 30.86
C GLN A 89 18.46 -1.34 29.64
N ARG A 90 19.13 -1.47 28.49
CA ARG A 90 18.55 -1.96 27.23
C ARG A 90 18.70 -3.47 27.16
N VAL A 91 17.59 -4.20 27.13
CA VAL A 91 17.54 -5.64 26.79
C VAL A 91 16.83 -5.75 25.45
N MET A 92 17.44 -6.45 24.49
CA MET A 92 16.84 -6.74 23.18
C MET A 92 16.04 -8.04 23.25
N SER A 93 14.86 -8.06 22.65
CA SER A 93 14.08 -9.26 22.34
C SER A 93 13.53 -9.11 20.92
#